data_AF-A0A956PJS9-F1
#
_entry.id   AF-A0A956PJS9-F1
#
_cell.length_a   1.000
_cell.length_b   1.000
_cell.length_c   1.000
_cell.angle_alpha   90.00
_cell.angle_beta   90.00
_cell.angle_gamma   90.00
#
_symmetry.space_group_name_H-M   'P 1'
#
loop_
_entity.id
_entity.type
_entity.pdbx_description
1 polymer ?
#
loop_
_entity_poly.entity_id
_entity_poly.type
_entity_poly.pdbx_seq_one_letter_code
_entity_poly.pdbx_strand_id
1 'polypeptide(L)'
;MKTALQKTESLVKQALTGEGAEQALTALSECCQILRQRVVQDSVKAVSPDDLQAARTLQVWAHKLAQHLSEQDENRLEEIAWQLRCSPILALHGHQRHLVGPAMLDWADCNARQGNLEKADMLYSAVIQDFRMLLDIEPAPSTESFTALDSLKKALERHSQEHPVELEQTRARLKQWEQKISV
;
A
#
# COMPACT_ATOMS: atom_id res chain seq x y z
N MET A 1 -13.03 16.35 8.37
CA MET A 1 -12.27 15.08 8.50
C MET A 1 -12.68 14.27 9.72
N LYS A 2 -12.54 14.81 10.95
CA LYS A 2 -12.84 14.08 12.21
C LYS A 2 -14.18 13.32 12.22
N THR A 3 -15.29 13.99 11.91
CA THR A 3 -16.63 13.35 11.89
C THR A 3 -16.75 12.24 10.84
N ALA A 4 -16.18 12.45 9.65
CA ALA A 4 -16.18 11.44 8.58
C ALA A 4 -15.35 10.21 8.98
N LEU A 5 -14.20 10.43 9.63
CA LEU A 5 -13.33 9.35 10.11
C LEU A 5 -14.01 8.53 11.21
N GLN A 6 -14.69 9.17 12.17
CA GLN A 6 -15.45 8.50 13.23
C GLN A 6 -16.61 7.68 12.68
N LYS A 7 -17.36 8.23 11.71
CA LYS A 7 -18.43 7.49 11.04
C LYS A 7 -17.88 6.27 10.29
N THR A 8 -16.78 6.46 9.56
CA THR A 8 -16.10 5.38 8.82
C THR A 8 -15.63 4.28 9.77
N GLU A 9 -15.01 4.63 10.88
CA GLU A 9 -14.59 3.68 11.92
C GLU A 9 -15.77 2.87 12.48
N SER A 10 -16.91 3.52 12.76
CA SER A 10 -18.10 2.82 13.23
C SER A 10 -18.61 1.79 12.22
N LEU A 11 -18.65 2.16 10.93
CA LEU A 11 -19.12 1.27 9.86
C LEU A 11 -18.15 0.11 9.63
N VAL A 12 -16.84 0.36 9.67
CA VAL A 12 -15.84 -0.71 9.56
C VAL A 12 -15.96 -1.68 10.73
N LYS A 13 -16.13 -1.19 11.97
CA LYS A 13 -16.34 -2.07 13.12
C LYS A 13 -17.58 -2.95 12.99
N GLN A 14 -18.67 -2.40 12.43
CA GLN A 14 -19.88 -3.19 12.14
C GLN A 14 -19.62 -4.24 11.04
N ALA A 15 -18.92 -3.86 9.97
CA ALA A 15 -18.52 -4.80 8.92
C ALA A 15 -17.67 -5.95 9.43
N LEU A 16 -16.77 -5.69 10.39
CA LEU A 16 -15.96 -6.73 11.05
C LEU A 16 -16.77 -7.69 11.93
N THR A 17 -18.05 -7.39 12.21
CA THR A 17 -18.99 -8.31 12.86
C THR A 17 -19.86 -9.09 11.88
N GLY A 18 -19.64 -8.93 10.57
CA GLY A 18 -20.32 -9.68 9.50
C GLY A 18 -21.45 -8.93 8.78
N GLU A 19 -21.67 -7.65 9.05
CA GLU A 19 -22.74 -6.87 8.40
C GLU A 19 -22.25 -5.55 7.83
N GLY A 20 -22.63 -5.25 6.58
CA GLY A 20 -22.47 -3.91 6.02
C GLY A 20 -21.09 -3.59 5.43
N ALA A 21 -20.40 -4.60 4.89
CA ALA A 21 -19.10 -4.44 4.24
C ALA A 21 -19.10 -3.39 3.12
N GLU A 22 -20.13 -3.36 2.27
CA GLU A 22 -20.23 -2.38 1.17
C GLU A 22 -20.37 -0.94 1.68
N GLN A 23 -21.15 -0.74 2.74
CA GLN A 23 -21.28 0.57 3.39
C GLN A 23 -19.95 1.00 4.01
N ALA A 24 -19.22 0.07 4.64
CA ALA A 24 -17.91 0.33 5.20
C ALA A 24 -16.88 0.71 4.13
N LEU A 25 -16.85 -0.01 3.00
CA LEU A 25 -15.98 0.29 1.85
C LEU A 25 -16.32 1.64 1.23
N THR A 26 -17.61 1.94 1.08
CA THR A 26 -18.08 3.24 0.57
C THR A 26 -17.61 4.38 1.48
N ALA A 27 -17.80 4.25 2.80
CA ALA A 27 -17.35 5.25 3.76
C ALA A 27 -15.82 5.41 3.78
N LEU A 28 -15.06 4.30 3.68
CA LEU A 28 -13.60 4.34 3.54
C LEU A 28 -13.17 5.09 2.28
N SER A 29 -13.83 4.81 1.14
CA SER A 29 -13.57 5.48 -0.14
C SER A 29 -13.83 6.98 -0.06
N GLU A 30 -14.99 7.38 0.46
CA GLU A 30 -15.35 8.79 0.66
C GLU A 30 -14.34 9.49 1.57
N CYS A 31 -13.94 8.86 2.68
CA CYS A 31 -12.99 9.44 3.61
C CYS A 31 -11.59 9.60 2.98
N CYS A 32 -11.16 8.63 2.16
CA CYS A 32 -9.93 8.73 1.37
C CYS A 32 -9.99 9.89 0.36
N GLN A 33 -11.13 10.09 -0.30
CA GLN A 33 -11.34 11.20 -1.23
C GLN A 33 -11.28 12.56 -0.52
N ILE A 34 -11.91 12.69 0.65
CA ILE A 34 -11.85 13.90 1.48
C ILE A 34 -10.41 14.21 1.88
N LEU A 35 -9.63 13.19 2.30
CA LEU A 35 -8.22 13.37 2.62
C LEU A 35 -7.44 13.87 1.40
N ARG A 36 -7.61 13.22 0.25
CA ARG A 36 -6.91 13.62 -0.99
C ARG A 36 -7.24 15.05 -1.39
N GLN A 37 -8.50 15.45 -1.33
CA GLN A 37 -8.93 16.81 -1.65
C GLN A 37 -8.29 17.84 -0.72
N ARG A 38 -8.27 17.56 0.59
CA ARG A 38 -7.61 18.44 1.58
C ARG A 38 -6.13 18.63 1.27
N VAL A 39 -5.40 17.54 1.03
CA VAL A 39 -3.96 17.58 0.75
C VAL A 39 -3.66 18.36 -0.54
N VAL A 40 -4.46 18.17 -1.60
CA VAL A 40 -4.28 18.90 -2.87
C VAL A 40 -4.63 20.39 -2.74
N GLN A 41 -5.75 20.72 -2.08
CA GLN A 41 -6.20 22.10 -1.90
C GLN A 41 -5.27 22.92 -1.01
N ASP A 42 -4.68 22.29 0.00
CA ASP A 42 -3.69 22.91 0.88
C ASP A 42 -2.24 22.67 0.41
N SER A 43 -1.99 22.38 -0.88
CA SER A 43 -0.64 22.06 -1.41
C SER A 43 0.45 23.14 -1.18
N VAL A 44 0.07 24.35 -0.77
CA VAL A 44 0.98 25.43 -0.36
C VAL A 44 1.36 25.34 1.14
N LYS A 45 0.58 24.61 1.95
CA LYS A 45 0.82 24.36 3.37
C LYS A 45 1.44 22.99 3.58
N ALA A 46 2.27 22.86 4.61
CA ALA A 46 2.77 21.58 5.05
C ALA A 46 1.63 20.65 5.46
N VAL A 47 1.74 19.35 5.13
CA VAL A 47 0.81 18.31 5.58
C VAL A 47 0.70 18.34 7.11
N SER A 48 -0.54 18.37 7.61
CA SER A 48 -0.76 18.46 9.05
C SER A 48 -0.60 17.10 9.76
N PRO A 49 -0.25 17.08 11.06
CA PRO A 49 -0.25 15.85 11.85
C PRO A 49 -1.59 15.10 11.84
N ASP A 50 -2.71 15.84 11.76
CA ASP A 50 -4.05 15.27 11.67
C ASP A 50 -4.27 14.52 10.35
N ASP A 51 -3.74 15.01 9.23
CA ASP A 51 -3.86 14.34 7.94
C ASP A 51 -3.00 13.07 7.90
N LEU A 52 -1.80 13.09 8.50
CA LEU A 52 -0.95 11.90 8.68
C LEU A 52 -1.65 10.84 9.55
N GLN A 53 -2.23 11.26 10.67
CA GLN A 53 -2.96 10.35 11.55
C GLN A 53 -4.21 9.79 10.86
N ALA A 54 -4.95 10.61 10.11
CA ALA A 54 -6.10 10.16 9.35
C ALA A 54 -5.71 9.13 8.28
N ALA A 55 -4.62 9.38 7.53
CA ALA A 55 -4.10 8.44 6.56
C ALA A 55 -3.75 7.10 7.20
N ARG A 56 -3.04 7.12 8.33
CA ARG A 56 -2.69 5.90 9.08
C ARG A 56 -3.93 5.13 9.54
N THR A 57 -4.92 5.84 10.09
CA THR A 57 -6.18 5.22 10.53
C THR A 57 -6.92 4.55 9.37
N LEU A 58 -7.01 5.21 8.22
CA LEU A 58 -7.66 4.66 7.02
C LEU A 58 -6.93 3.41 6.50
N GLN A 59 -5.59 3.42 6.47
CA GLN A 59 -4.79 2.25 6.08
C GLN A 59 -5.07 1.04 6.99
N VAL A 60 -5.08 1.26 8.31
CA VAL A 60 -5.33 0.19 9.28
C VAL A 60 -6.73 -0.39 9.12
N TRP A 61 -7.74 0.46 8.93
CA TRP A 61 -9.12 -0.01 8.77
C TRP A 61 -9.33 -0.75 7.45
N ALA A 62 -8.77 -0.26 6.35
CA ALA A 62 -8.82 -0.95 5.07
C ALA A 62 -8.11 -2.32 5.13
N HIS A 63 -6.96 -2.41 5.78
CA HIS A 63 -6.25 -3.69 5.99
C HIS A 63 -7.08 -4.68 6.80
N LYS A 64 -7.62 -4.28 7.95
CA LYS A 64 -8.46 -5.16 8.78
C LYS A 64 -9.70 -5.65 8.03
N LEU A 65 -10.34 -4.76 7.29
CA LEU A 65 -11.53 -5.11 6.51
C LEU A 65 -11.17 -6.09 5.39
N ALA A 66 -10.04 -5.89 4.71
CA ALA A 66 -9.56 -6.82 3.69
C ALA A 66 -9.29 -8.22 4.26
N GLN A 67 -8.60 -8.30 5.41
CA GLN A 67 -8.37 -9.58 6.10
C GLN A 67 -9.68 -10.29 6.45
N HIS A 68 -10.64 -9.56 7.01
CA HIS A 68 -11.96 -10.14 7.34
C HIS A 68 -12.71 -10.63 6.10
N LEU A 69 -12.68 -9.88 5.00
CA LEU A 69 -13.32 -10.26 3.75
C LEU A 69 -12.63 -11.46 3.09
N SER A 70 -11.31 -11.58 3.25
CA SER A 70 -10.57 -12.78 2.84
C SER A 70 -11.01 -14.02 3.63
N GLU A 71 -11.31 -13.89 4.92
CA GLU A 71 -11.80 -15.00 5.76
C GLU A 71 -13.22 -15.46 5.37
N GLN A 72 -13.97 -14.60 4.67
CA GLN A 72 -15.33 -14.88 4.19
C GLN A 72 -15.38 -15.24 2.69
N ASP A 73 -14.24 -15.40 2.03
CA ASP A 73 -14.14 -15.65 0.59
C ASP A 73 -14.83 -14.58 -0.28
N GLU A 74 -14.99 -13.35 0.24
CA GLU A 74 -15.60 -12.21 -0.44
C GLU A 74 -14.61 -11.50 -1.36
N ASN A 75 -14.09 -12.23 -2.36
CA ASN A 75 -12.96 -11.87 -3.22
C ASN A 75 -13.05 -10.45 -3.81
N ARG A 76 -14.23 -10.05 -4.32
CA ARG A 76 -14.43 -8.73 -4.92
C ARG A 76 -14.28 -7.62 -3.89
N LEU A 77 -14.88 -7.79 -2.72
CA LEU A 77 -14.87 -6.78 -1.66
C LEU A 77 -13.49 -6.70 -1.01
N GLU A 78 -12.84 -7.85 -0.82
CA GLU A 78 -11.45 -7.93 -0.37
C GLU A 78 -10.54 -7.09 -1.26
N GLU A 79 -10.63 -7.26 -2.58
CA GLU A 79 -9.79 -6.52 -3.51
C GLU A 79 -9.98 -5.01 -3.38
N ILE A 80 -11.24 -4.55 -3.27
CA ILE A 80 -11.57 -3.14 -3.07
C ILE A 80 -10.93 -2.63 -1.77
N ALA A 81 -10.97 -3.42 -0.69
CA ALA A 81 -10.34 -3.04 0.58
C ALA A 81 -8.83 -2.89 0.44
N TRP A 82 -8.15 -3.79 -0.28
CA TRP A 82 -6.71 -3.68 -0.54
C TRP A 82 -6.36 -2.45 -1.38
N GLN A 83 -7.15 -2.16 -2.41
CA GLN A 83 -7.00 -0.94 -3.20
C GLN A 83 -7.18 0.32 -2.32
N LEU A 84 -8.19 0.33 -1.45
CA LEU A 84 -8.48 1.45 -0.55
C LEU A 84 -7.37 1.69 0.46
N ARG A 85 -6.65 0.64 0.89
CA ARG A 85 -5.47 0.79 1.75
C ARG A 85 -4.35 1.60 1.09
N CYS A 86 -4.18 1.48 -0.23
CA CYS A 86 -3.17 2.22 -0.98
C CYS A 86 -3.51 3.72 -1.11
N SER A 87 -4.79 4.05 -1.23
CA SER A 87 -5.27 5.41 -1.52
C SER A 87 -4.76 6.52 -0.58
N PRO A 88 -4.84 6.39 0.76
CA PRO A 88 -4.35 7.44 1.67
C PRO A 88 -2.82 7.59 1.65
N ILE A 89 -2.08 6.51 1.37
CA ILE A 89 -0.62 6.54 1.24
C ILE A 89 -0.24 7.34 0.00
N LEU A 90 -0.90 7.08 -1.13
CA LEU A 90 -0.67 7.81 -2.37
C LEU A 90 -1.06 9.30 -2.26
N ALA A 91 -2.08 9.62 -1.47
CA ALA A 91 -2.44 11.02 -1.19
C ALA A 91 -1.32 11.76 -0.44
N LEU A 92 -0.56 11.06 0.41
CA LEU A 92 0.55 11.60 1.21
C LEU A 92 1.90 11.03 0.77
N HIS A 93 2.06 10.74 -0.53
CA HIS A 93 3.18 9.97 -1.07
C HIS A 93 4.56 10.46 -0.58
N GLY A 94 4.79 11.78 -0.59
CA GLY A 94 6.05 12.37 -0.13
C GLY A 94 6.40 12.13 1.35
N HIS A 95 5.42 11.77 2.19
CA HIS A 95 5.59 11.53 3.63
C HIS A 95 5.48 10.05 4.02
N GLN A 96 4.92 9.21 3.15
CA GLN A 96 4.62 7.81 3.45
C GLN A 96 5.08 6.85 2.34
N ARG A 97 6.02 7.28 1.50
CA ARG A 97 6.50 6.50 0.34
C ARG A 97 6.88 5.07 0.69
N HIS A 98 7.57 4.87 1.81
CA HIS A 98 8.00 3.53 2.25
C HIS A 98 6.82 2.56 2.53
N LEU A 99 5.60 3.08 2.75
CA LEU A 99 4.40 2.27 2.98
C LEU A 99 3.68 1.87 1.69
N VAL A 100 4.03 2.46 0.53
CA VAL A 100 3.43 2.11 -0.77
C VAL A 100 3.70 0.63 -1.09
N GLY A 101 4.94 0.18 -0.88
CA GLY A 101 5.36 -1.20 -1.16
C GLY A 101 4.53 -2.24 -0.42
N PRO A 102 4.46 -2.22 0.92
CA PRO A 102 3.66 -3.17 1.67
C PRO A 102 2.17 -3.15 1.29
N ALA A 103 1.60 -1.97 1.01
CA ALA A 103 0.20 -1.85 0.64
C ALA A 103 -0.09 -2.43 -0.75
N MET A 104 0.76 -2.14 -1.73
CA MET A 104 0.63 -2.67 -3.09
C MET A 104 0.92 -4.18 -3.17
N LEU A 105 1.84 -4.69 -2.35
CA LEU A 105 2.12 -6.12 -2.28
C LEU A 105 0.91 -6.91 -1.78
N ASP A 106 0.24 -6.46 -0.71
CA ASP A 106 -0.96 -7.17 -0.23
C ASP A 106 -2.07 -7.17 -1.30
N TRP A 107 -2.20 -6.09 -2.08
CA TRP A 107 -3.14 -6.03 -3.21
C TRP A 107 -2.73 -6.96 -4.37
N ALA A 108 -1.43 -7.03 -4.67
CA ALA A 108 -0.88 -7.90 -5.70
C ALA A 108 -1.07 -9.37 -5.32
N ASP A 109 -0.75 -9.74 -4.09
CA ASP A 109 -0.90 -11.09 -3.55
C ASP A 109 -2.38 -11.53 -3.52
N CYS A 110 -3.28 -10.61 -3.17
CA CYS A 110 -4.73 -10.84 -3.28
C CYS A 110 -5.12 -11.21 -4.71
N ASN A 111 -4.67 -10.42 -5.70
CA ASN A 111 -4.96 -10.69 -7.11
C ASN A 111 -4.33 -12.00 -7.60
N ALA A 112 -3.10 -12.29 -7.19
CA ALA A 112 -2.43 -13.55 -7.53
C ALA A 112 -3.20 -14.77 -6.99
N ARG A 113 -3.63 -14.72 -5.72
CA ARG A 113 -4.45 -15.77 -5.09
C ARG A 113 -5.81 -15.97 -5.77
N GLN A 114 -6.41 -14.89 -6.28
CA GLN A 114 -7.66 -14.93 -7.02
C GLN A 114 -7.49 -15.32 -8.50
N GLY A 115 -6.27 -15.57 -8.97
CA GLY A 115 -5.97 -15.94 -10.36
C GLY A 115 -5.86 -14.76 -11.34
N ASN A 116 -5.91 -13.52 -10.84
CA ASN A 116 -5.76 -12.29 -11.64
C ASN A 116 -4.27 -11.97 -11.86
N LEU A 117 -3.54 -12.88 -12.50
CA LEU A 117 -2.08 -12.83 -12.60
C LEU A 117 -1.56 -11.58 -13.31
N GLU A 118 -2.20 -11.15 -14.40
CA GLU A 118 -1.80 -9.94 -15.14
C GLU A 118 -1.85 -8.69 -14.25
N LYS A 119 -2.88 -8.57 -13.41
CA LYS A 119 -3.03 -7.47 -12.48
C LYS A 119 -2.02 -7.56 -11.33
N ALA A 120 -1.77 -8.76 -10.82
CA ALA A 120 -0.73 -8.98 -9.81
C ALA A 120 0.65 -8.55 -10.33
N ASP A 121 1.02 -8.96 -11.55
CA ASP A 121 2.29 -8.58 -12.16
C ASP A 121 2.41 -7.08 -12.42
N MET A 122 1.32 -6.44 -12.85
CA MET A 122 1.29 -4.98 -12.98
C MET A 122 1.58 -4.29 -11.64
N LEU A 123 1.00 -4.79 -10.54
CA LEU A 123 1.23 -4.25 -9.20
C LEU A 123 2.65 -4.52 -8.70
N TYR A 124 3.19 -5.73 -8.88
CA TYR A 124 4.59 -6.04 -8.57
C TYR A 124 5.55 -5.15 -9.37
N SER A 125 5.28 -4.94 -10.67
CA SER A 125 6.07 -4.07 -11.54
C SER A 125 6.12 -2.64 -11.02
N ALA A 126 4.97 -2.11 -10.57
CA ALA A 126 4.90 -0.77 -10.03
C ALA A 126 5.72 -0.61 -8.74
N VAL A 127 5.69 -1.60 -7.84
CA VAL A 127 6.55 -1.63 -6.64
C VAL A 127 8.03 -1.65 -7.02
N ILE A 128 8.41 -2.47 -8.00
CA ILE A 128 9.79 -2.55 -8.48
C ILE A 128 10.25 -1.19 -9.05
N GLN A 129 9.43 -0.57 -9.89
CA GLN A 129 9.73 0.72 -10.50
C GLN A 129 9.88 1.82 -9.45
N ASP A 130 9.03 1.85 -8.42
CA ASP A 130 9.08 2.90 -7.40
C ASP A 130 10.34 2.80 -6.53
N PHE A 131 10.78 1.58 -6.18
CA PHE A 131 11.85 1.39 -5.20
C PHE A 131 13.23 1.05 -5.78
N ARG A 132 13.36 0.66 -7.05
CA ARG A 132 14.67 0.32 -7.63
C ARG A 132 15.70 1.45 -7.52
N MET A 133 15.26 2.71 -7.59
CA MET A 133 16.12 3.89 -7.47
C MET A 133 16.80 3.99 -6.10
N LEU A 134 16.23 3.37 -5.05
CA LEU A 134 16.84 3.35 -3.73
C LEU A 134 18.17 2.60 -3.71
N LEU A 135 18.40 1.68 -4.66
CA LEU A 135 19.64 0.94 -4.79
C LEU A 135 20.81 1.80 -5.30
N ASP A 136 20.51 2.95 -5.89
CA ASP A 136 21.49 3.87 -6.47
C ASP A 136 21.89 5.00 -5.50
N ILE A 137 21.20 5.10 -4.35
CA ILE A 137 21.46 6.12 -3.32
C ILE A 137 22.33 5.49 -2.24
N GLU A 138 23.43 6.16 -1.85
CA GLU A 138 24.27 5.70 -0.74
C GLU A 138 23.43 5.54 0.54
N PRO A 139 23.62 4.44 1.29
CA PRO A 139 22.75 4.11 2.40
C PRO A 139 22.97 5.08 3.56
N ALA A 140 21.97 5.91 3.84
CA ALA A 140 21.62 6.22 5.22
C ALA A 140 20.57 5.17 5.63
N PRO A 141 20.94 4.10 6.35
CA PRO A 141 20.00 3.05 6.74
C PRO A 141 18.96 3.65 7.69
N SER A 142 17.72 3.73 7.22
CA SER A 142 16.56 4.10 8.03
C SER A 142 15.54 2.97 7.98
N THR A 143 14.71 2.86 9.02
CA THR A 143 13.60 1.88 9.07
C THR A 143 12.71 1.97 7.82
N GLU A 144 12.53 3.17 7.29
CA GLU A 144 11.76 3.43 6.08
C GLU A 144 12.42 2.83 4.83
N SER A 145 13.73 3.05 4.67
CA SER A 145 14.51 2.46 3.57
C SER A 145 14.49 0.93 3.62
N PHE A 146 14.60 0.33 4.82
CA PHE A 146 14.49 -1.12 4.97
C PHE A 146 13.10 -1.66 4.58
N THR A 147 12.03 -0.96 4.97
CA THR A 147 10.65 -1.35 4.61
C THR A 147 10.44 -1.31 3.09
N ALA A 148 10.95 -0.27 2.44
CA ALA A 148 10.88 -0.13 0.98
C ALA A 148 11.69 -1.22 0.25
N LEU A 149 12.89 -1.53 0.74
CA LEU A 149 13.76 -2.55 0.13
C LEU A 149 13.26 -3.98 0.34
N ASP A 150 12.68 -4.29 1.51
CA ASP A 150 11.98 -5.57 1.73
C ASP A 150 10.80 -5.72 0.75
N SER A 151 10.08 -4.63 0.48
CA SER A 151 8.99 -4.63 -0.49
C SER A 151 9.50 -4.84 -1.93
N LEU A 152 10.61 -4.18 -2.30
CA LEU A 152 11.27 -4.39 -3.59
C LEU A 152 11.69 -5.86 -3.76
N LYS A 153 12.30 -6.45 -2.73
CA LYS A 153 12.73 -7.85 -2.74
C LYS A 153 11.55 -8.79 -2.99
N LYS A 154 10.48 -8.67 -2.21
CA LYS A 154 9.27 -9.49 -2.35
C LYS A 154 8.62 -9.32 -3.72
N ALA A 155 8.56 -8.10 -4.24
CA ALA A 155 8.03 -7.85 -5.59
C ALA A 155 8.88 -8.55 -6.65
N LEU A 156 10.22 -8.48 -6.57
CA LEU A 156 11.13 -9.17 -7.49
C LEU A 156 10.99 -10.70 -7.41
N GLU A 157 10.78 -11.26 -6.22
CA GLU A 157 10.60 -12.71 -6.01
C GLU A 157 9.29 -13.25 -6.59
N ARG A 158 8.23 -12.44 -6.56
CA ARG A 158 6.86 -12.86 -6.93
C ARG A 158 6.45 -12.49 -8.35
N HIS A 159 7.16 -11.55 -8.98
CA HIS A 159 6.92 -11.15 -10.36
C HIS A 159 7.13 -12.34 -11.30
N SER A 160 6.12 -12.61 -12.14
CA SER A 160 6.10 -13.83 -12.97
C SER A 160 6.90 -13.71 -14.27
N GLN A 161 7.28 -12.50 -14.70
CA GLN A 161 7.99 -12.35 -15.97
C GLN A 161 9.42 -12.86 -15.84
N GLU A 162 9.73 -13.85 -16.68
CA GLU A 162 11.09 -14.30 -16.88
C GLU A 162 11.93 -13.20 -17.57
N HIS A 163 12.83 -12.63 -16.78
CA HIS A 163 14.08 -11.99 -17.22
C HIS A 163 14.01 -10.85 -18.25
N PRO A 164 13.24 -9.77 -18.02
CA PRO A 164 13.63 -8.46 -18.55
C PRO A 164 15.02 -8.10 -17.99
N VAL A 165 15.95 -7.67 -18.85
CA VAL A 165 17.32 -7.27 -18.46
C VAL A 165 17.34 -6.33 -17.25
N GLU A 166 16.35 -5.44 -17.17
CA GLU A 166 16.17 -4.48 -16.08
C GLU A 166 15.86 -5.13 -14.72
N LEU A 167 15.10 -6.23 -14.68
CA LEU A 167 14.82 -6.96 -13.44
C LEU A 167 16.07 -7.69 -12.93
N GLU A 168 16.85 -8.29 -13.83
CA GLU A 168 18.12 -8.94 -13.46
C GLU A 168 19.15 -7.94 -12.92
N GLN A 169 19.25 -6.77 -13.56
CA GLN A 169 20.09 -5.68 -13.05
C GLN A 169 19.64 -5.23 -11.65
N THR A 170 18.33 -5.10 -11.44
CA THR A 170 17.77 -4.72 -10.14
C THR A 170 18.06 -5.77 -9.07
N ARG A 171 17.90 -7.06 -9.38
CA ARG A 171 18.26 -8.18 -8.48
C ARG A 171 19.74 -8.19 -8.13
N ALA A 172 20.62 -7.95 -9.11
CA ALA A 172 22.06 -7.90 -8.88
C ALA A 172 22.46 -6.73 -7.96
N ARG A 173 21.87 -5.55 -8.17
CA ARG A 173 22.10 -4.37 -7.32
C ARG A 173 21.58 -4.58 -5.90
N LEU A 174 20.41 -5.21 -5.73
CA LEU A 174 19.86 -5.52 -4.41
C LEU A 174 20.82 -6.44 -3.62
N LYS A 175 21.38 -7.47 -4.26
CA LYS A 175 22.38 -8.36 -3.63
C LYS A 175 23.64 -7.61 -3.20
N GLN A 176 24.14 -6.69 -4.02
CA GLN A 176 25.29 -5.85 -3.66
C GLN A 176 24.98 -4.93 -2.48
N TRP A 177 23.76 -4.37 -2.45
CA TRP A 177 23.31 -3.54 -1.34
C TRP A 177 23.25 -4.34 -0.03
N GLU A 178 22.63 -5.53 -0.05
CA GLU A 178 22.56 -6.45 1.11
C GLU A 178 23.95 -6.83 1.65
N GLN A 179 24.95 -6.98 0.77
CA GLN A 179 26.34 -7.22 1.18
C GLN A 179 26.97 -6.03 1.89
N LYS A 180 26.68 -4.79 1.48
CA LYS A 180 27.28 -3.57 2.05
C LYS A 180 26.78 -3.25 3.45
N ILE A 181 25.49 -3.51 3.73
CA ILE A 181 24.87 -3.29 5.04
C ILE A 181 25.06 -4.44 6.03
N SER A 182 25.56 -5.59 5.59
CA SER A 182 25.89 -6.73 6.46
C SER A 182 27.30 -6.65 7.07
N VAL A 183 28.04 -5.57 6.78
CA VAL A 183 29.40 -5.25 7.27
C VAL A 183 29.30 -4.16 8.32
#